data_AF-A0A2H2ZT70-F1
#
_entry.id   AF-A0A2H2ZT70-F1
#
_cell.length_a   1.000
_cell.length_b   1.000
_cell.length_c   1.000
_cell.angle_alpha   90.00
_cell.angle_beta   90.00
_cell.angle_gamma   90.00
#
_symmetry.space_group_name_H-M   'P 1'
#
loop_
_entity.id
_entity.type
_entity.pdbx_description
1 polymer ?
#
loop_
_entity_poly.entity_id
_entity_poly.type
_entity_poly.pdbx_seq_one_letter_code
_entity_poly.pdbx_strand_id
1 'polypeptide(L)'
;MGVVRGLTEEEMMHYRRPFLKPEDREPIWRFPNEIPTEGRPEDVWEKAQQYTSWLLASDLPKLFFWVKPGTFVTEEDFVRLRGAMKNVEIVFLGLGRHFVQEDYPHKIGQEFVEWMEESSL
;
A
#
# COMPACT_ATOMS: atom_id res chain seq x y z
N MET A 1 -3.62 -7.88 13.64
CA MET A 1 -4.24 -6.82 12.81
C MET A 1 -3.12 -6.11 12.07
N GLY A 2 -3.33 -5.79 10.79
CA GLY A 2 -2.29 -5.25 9.88
C GLY A 2 -1.40 -6.32 9.21
N VAL A 3 -0.97 -7.33 9.97
CA VAL A 3 -0.14 -8.48 9.52
C VAL A 3 -0.89 -9.79 9.79
N VAL A 4 -0.80 -10.77 8.88
CA VAL A 4 -1.48 -12.08 9.02
C VAL A 4 -0.70 -13.03 9.92
N ARG A 5 0.62 -13.17 9.71
CA ARG A 5 1.47 -14.06 10.52
C ARG A 5 1.64 -13.63 11.99
N GLY A 6 1.25 -12.39 12.30
CA GLY A 6 1.58 -11.74 13.57
C GLY A 6 3.05 -11.31 13.63
N LEU A 7 3.33 -10.34 14.50
CA LEU A 7 4.70 -9.88 14.73
C LEU A 7 5.21 -10.45 16.05
N THR A 8 6.47 -10.85 16.06
CA THR A 8 7.21 -11.23 17.25
C THR A 8 7.44 -10.01 18.15
N GLU A 9 7.79 -10.23 19.40
CA GLU A 9 8.08 -9.11 20.30
C GLU A 9 9.32 -8.32 19.86
N GLU A 10 10.33 -8.98 19.28
CA GLU A 10 11.51 -8.31 18.72
C GLU A 10 11.13 -7.36 17.58
N GLU A 11 10.32 -7.82 16.62
CA GLU A 11 9.81 -6.97 15.54
C GLU A 11 8.96 -5.82 16.08
N MET A 12 8.10 -6.10 17.06
CA MET A 12 7.29 -5.06 17.69
C MET A 12 8.14 -4.02 18.45
N MET A 13 9.25 -4.41 19.06
CA MET A 13 10.18 -3.47 19.69
C MET A 13 10.77 -2.51 18.64
N HIS A 14 11.10 -2.98 17.44
CA HIS A 14 11.56 -2.12 16.34
C HIS A 14 10.49 -1.10 15.92
N TYR A 15 9.23 -1.52 15.76
CA TYR A 15 8.12 -0.62 15.44
C TYR A 15 7.82 0.39 16.56
N ARG A 16 7.96 0.00 17.83
CA ARG A 16 7.71 0.87 18.99
C ARG A 16 8.84 1.87 19.24
N ARG A 17 10.07 1.55 18.84
CA ARG A 17 11.29 2.32 19.16
C ARG A 17 11.20 3.82 18.81
N PRO A 18 10.64 4.26 17.68
CA PRO A 18 10.52 5.69 17.36
C PRO A 18 9.46 6.43 18.19
N PHE A 19 8.59 5.72 18.91
CA PHE A 19 7.35 6.26 19.49
C PHE A 19 7.22 6.02 21.00
N LEU A 20 8.37 5.88 21.68
CA LEU A 20 8.41 5.56 23.10
C LEU A 20 7.83 6.70 23.96
N LYS A 21 8.05 7.96 23.57
CA LYS A 21 7.48 9.12 24.25
C LYS A 21 6.14 9.53 23.62
N PRO A 22 5.18 10.03 24.40
CA PRO A 22 3.92 10.53 23.86
C PRO A 22 4.08 11.65 22.82
N GLU A 23 5.03 12.57 23.03
CA GLU A 23 5.30 13.68 22.09
C GLU A 23 5.74 13.22 20.69
N ASP A 24 6.36 12.03 20.57
CA ASP A 24 6.79 11.47 19.30
C ASP A 24 5.63 10.85 18.49
N ARG A 25 4.44 10.73 19.07
CA ARG A 25 3.28 10.02 18.47
C ARG A 25 2.37 10.93 17.65
N GLU A 26 2.62 12.23 17.62
CA GLU A 26 1.85 13.18 16.80
C GLU A 26 1.72 12.72 15.34
N PRO A 27 2.78 12.21 14.65
CA PRO A 27 2.64 11.72 13.28
C PRO A 27 1.68 10.53 13.15
N ILE A 28 1.66 9.64 14.15
CA ILE A 28 0.77 8.46 14.18
C ILE A 28 -0.68 8.87 14.39
N TRP A 29 -0.94 9.95 15.14
CA TRP A 29 -2.28 10.52 15.29
C TRP A 29 -2.71 11.34 14.08
N ARG A 30 -1.80 12.15 13.51
CA ARG A 30 -2.08 13.00 12.35
C ARG A 30 -2.45 12.16 11.13
N PHE A 31 -1.68 11.12 10.83
CA PHE A 31 -1.86 10.31 9.62
C PHE A 31 -3.29 9.81 9.38
N PRO A 32 -3.99 9.16 10.34
CA PRO A 32 -5.37 8.72 10.12
C PRO A 32 -6.36 9.88 9.92
N ASN A 33 -6.07 11.08 10.43
CA ASN A 33 -6.90 12.27 10.18
C ASN A 33 -6.66 12.90 8.80
N GLU A 34 -5.58 12.53 8.12
CA GLU A 34 -5.26 12.97 6.76
C GLU A 34 -5.70 11.94 5.69
N ILE A 35 -6.28 10.79 6.07
CA ILE A 35 -6.76 9.80 5.09
C ILE A 35 -7.94 10.39 4.32
N PRO A 36 -7.82 10.56 2.98
CA PRO A 36 -8.85 11.21 2.20
C PRO A 36 -10.10 10.33 2.07
N THR A 37 -11.20 10.73 2.71
CA THR A 37 -12.50 10.05 2.67
C THR A 37 -13.62 11.06 2.56
N GLU A 38 -14.64 10.76 1.75
CA GLU A 38 -15.82 11.62 1.58
C GLU A 38 -15.50 13.10 1.30
N GLY A 39 -14.46 13.38 0.51
CA GLY A 39 -14.06 14.75 0.19
C GLY A 39 -13.18 15.45 1.23
N ARG A 40 -12.70 14.75 2.27
CA ARG A 40 -11.96 15.37 3.39
C ARG A 40 -10.68 14.62 3.78
N PRO A 41 -9.62 15.32 4.24
CA PRO A 41 -9.43 16.77 4.13
C PRO A 41 -9.42 17.22 2.67
N GLU A 42 -9.97 18.41 2.38
CA GLU A 42 -10.24 18.85 1.00
C GLU A 42 -8.96 18.88 0.16
N ASP A 43 -7.88 19.44 0.69
CA ASP A 43 -6.62 19.57 -0.02
C ASP A 43 -5.96 18.21 -0.29
N VAL A 44 -6.04 17.26 0.66
CA VAL A 44 -5.52 15.90 0.48
C VAL A 44 -6.40 15.12 -0.48
N TRP A 45 -7.72 15.25 -0.37
CA TRP A 45 -8.68 14.65 -1.28
C TRP A 45 -8.44 15.09 -2.72
N GLU A 46 -8.32 16.39 -2.97
CA GLU A 46 -8.05 16.95 -4.29
C GLU A 46 -6.75 16.41 -4.88
N LYS A 47 -5.66 16.42 -4.10
CA LYS A 47 -4.37 15.83 -4.51
C LYS A 47 -4.53 14.35 -4.85
N ALA A 48 -5.30 13.60 -4.05
CA ALA A 48 -5.56 12.19 -4.26
C ALA A 48 -6.32 11.92 -5.57
N GLN A 49 -7.35 12.70 -5.86
CA GLN A 49 -8.09 12.60 -7.12
C GLN A 49 -7.21 12.95 -8.33
N GLN A 50 -6.37 13.98 -8.21
CA GLN A 50 -5.46 14.43 -9.28
C GLN A 50 -4.41 13.36 -9.60
N TYR A 51 -3.68 12.86 -8.60
CA TYR A 51 -2.66 11.84 -8.88
C TYR A 51 -3.29 10.52 -9.33
N THR A 52 -4.48 10.16 -8.83
CA THR A 52 -5.16 8.92 -9.24
C THR A 52 -5.54 9.01 -10.71
N SER A 53 -6.12 10.13 -11.13
CA SER A 53 -6.49 10.36 -12.54
C SER A 53 -5.27 10.32 -13.46
N TRP A 54 -4.16 10.95 -13.04
CA TRP A 54 -2.88 10.88 -13.76
C TRP A 54 -2.33 9.45 -13.83
N LEU A 55 -2.31 8.72 -12.71
CA LEU A 55 -1.77 7.36 -12.62
C LEU A 55 -2.53 6.40 -13.55
N LEU A 56 -3.86 6.49 -13.59
CA LEU A 56 -4.71 5.67 -14.46
C LEU A 56 -4.47 5.96 -15.95
N ALA A 57 -4.24 7.23 -16.31
CA ALA A 57 -4.03 7.63 -17.70
C ALA A 57 -2.60 7.40 -18.22
N SER A 58 -1.61 7.36 -17.32
CA SER A 58 -0.19 7.28 -17.62
C SER A 58 0.24 5.92 -18.17
N ASP A 59 1.15 5.93 -19.15
CA ASP A 59 1.77 4.72 -19.73
C ASP A 59 3.01 4.24 -18.95
N LEU A 60 3.35 4.88 -17.83
CA LEU A 60 4.42 4.41 -16.95
C LEU A 60 4.22 2.93 -16.59
N PRO A 61 5.27 2.09 -16.63
CA PRO A 61 5.20 0.74 -16.10
C PRO A 61 4.77 0.76 -14.63
N LYS A 62 3.87 -0.14 -14.23
CA LYS A 62 3.37 -0.26 -12.86
C LYS A 62 3.41 -1.72 -12.42
N LEU A 63 3.88 -1.97 -11.20
CA LEU A 63 3.75 -3.25 -10.53
C LEU A 63 2.79 -3.11 -9.35
N PHE A 64 1.72 -3.90 -9.33
CA PHE A 64 0.69 -3.85 -8.30
C PHE A 64 0.57 -5.16 -7.54
N PHE A 65 1.07 -5.16 -6.30
CA PHE A 65 0.88 -6.25 -5.36
C PHE A 65 -0.52 -6.19 -4.71
N TRP A 66 -1.23 -7.31 -4.75
CA TRP A 66 -2.58 -7.41 -4.22
C TRP A 66 -2.76 -8.63 -3.29
N VAL A 67 -3.61 -8.48 -2.28
CA VAL A 67 -3.94 -9.48 -1.26
C VAL A 67 -5.44 -9.49 -0.98
N LYS A 68 -5.95 -10.58 -0.38
CA LYS A 68 -7.30 -10.67 0.16
C LYS A 68 -7.28 -10.99 1.66
N PRO A 69 -8.18 -10.43 2.49
CA PRO A 69 -9.18 -9.43 2.13
C PRO A 69 -8.61 -8.01 1.96
N GLY A 70 -7.31 -7.80 2.25
CA GLY A 70 -6.71 -6.48 2.18
C GLY A 70 -7.17 -5.55 3.31
N THR A 71 -6.96 -4.25 3.13
CA THR A 71 -7.38 -3.19 4.08
C THR A 71 -7.86 -1.94 3.34
N PHE A 72 -6.99 -1.30 2.56
CA PHE A 72 -7.34 -0.08 1.80
C PHE A 72 -7.89 -0.36 0.40
N VAL A 73 -7.45 -1.44 -0.22
CA VAL A 73 -7.96 -1.89 -1.52
C VAL A 73 -8.90 -3.05 -1.27
N THR A 74 -10.19 -2.81 -1.44
CA THR A 74 -11.21 -3.87 -1.41
C THR A 74 -11.17 -4.71 -2.69
N GLU A 75 -11.90 -5.82 -2.72
CA GLU A 75 -12.02 -6.59 -3.98
C GLU A 75 -12.72 -5.79 -5.07
N GLU A 76 -13.71 -4.97 -4.72
CA GLU A 76 -14.39 -4.07 -5.65
C GLU A 76 -13.44 -3.00 -6.19
N ASP A 77 -12.65 -2.36 -5.32
CA ASP A 77 -11.62 -1.41 -5.73
C ASP A 77 -10.60 -2.05 -6.65
N PHE A 78 -10.16 -3.27 -6.34
CA PHE A 78 -9.22 -4.00 -7.19
C PHE A 78 -9.79 -4.24 -8.59
N VAL A 79 -11.04 -4.71 -8.70
CA VAL A 79 -11.69 -4.93 -10.01
C VAL A 79 -11.74 -3.63 -10.81
N ARG A 80 -12.13 -2.53 -10.17
CA ARG A 80 -12.19 -1.19 -10.79
C ARG A 80 -10.81 -0.72 -11.24
N LEU A 81 -9.80 -0.80 -10.36
CA LEU A 81 -8.43 -0.34 -10.64
C LEU A 81 -7.77 -1.18 -11.73
N ARG A 82 -7.89 -2.52 -11.66
CA ARG A 82 -7.38 -3.44 -12.69
C ARG A 82 -7.96 -3.15 -14.07
N GLY A 83 -9.25 -2.84 -14.14
CA GLY A 83 -9.91 -2.52 -15.42
C GLY A 83 -9.52 -1.15 -16.00
N ALA A 84 -9.02 -0.24 -15.17
CA ALA A 84 -8.73 1.14 -15.57
C ALA A 84 -7.23 1.43 -15.77
N MET A 85 -6.33 0.76 -15.05
CA MET A 85 -4.89 1.01 -15.13
C MET A 85 -4.28 0.52 -16.45
N LYS A 86 -3.51 1.38 -17.10
CA LYS A 86 -2.64 1.01 -18.23
C LYS A 86 -1.30 0.48 -17.74
N ASN A 87 -0.64 -0.34 -18.56
CA ASN A 87 0.73 -0.82 -18.35
C ASN A 87 0.99 -1.28 -16.90
N VAL A 88 0.09 -2.15 -16.40
CA VAL A 88 0.16 -2.66 -15.02
C VAL A 88 0.33 -4.17 -15.03
N GLU A 89 1.34 -4.63 -14.31
CA GLU A 89 1.49 -6.02 -13.92
C GLU A 89 0.91 -6.21 -12.53
N ILE A 90 0.16 -7.30 -12.33
CA ILE A 90 -0.54 -7.55 -11.07
C ILE A 90 -0.07 -8.87 -10.49
N VAL A 91 0.43 -8.80 -9.26
CA VAL A 91 0.89 -9.96 -8.50
C VAL A 91 -0.05 -10.21 -7.34
N PHE A 92 -0.76 -11.35 -7.39
CA PHE A 92 -1.56 -11.79 -6.24
C PHE A 92 -0.69 -12.55 -5.24
N LEU A 93 -0.61 -12.02 -4.01
CA LEU A 93 0.20 -12.58 -2.94
C LEU A 93 -0.56 -13.60 -2.09
N GLY A 94 -1.88 -13.51 -2.01
CA GLY A 94 -2.73 -14.42 -1.23
C GLY A 94 -3.42 -13.75 -0.05
N LEU A 95 -3.44 -14.44 1.10
CA LEU A 95 -4.07 -13.95 2.33
C LEU A 95 -3.23 -12.84 2.97
N GLY A 96 -3.75 -11.62 3.01
CA GLY A 96 -3.02 -10.46 3.53
C GLY A 96 -3.93 -9.35 4.03
N ARG A 97 -3.33 -8.42 4.79
CA ARG A 97 -3.99 -7.23 5.33
C ARG A 97 -3.34 -5.96 4.78
N HIS A 98 -2.65 -5.18 5.61
CA HIS A 98 -2.09 -3.88 5.22
C HIS A 98 -0.57 -3.95 5.04
N PHE A 99 0.14 -4.55 6.00
CA PHE A 99 1.59 -4.64 6.00
C PHE A 99 2.05 -5.91 5.28
N VAL A 100 1.75 -5.99 3.98
CA VAL A 100 1.99 -7.20 3.16
C VAL A 100 3.47 -7.57 3.05
N GLN A 101 4.37 -6.61 3.24
CA GLN A 101 5.80 -6.84 3.33
C GLN A 101 6.19 -7.72 4.52
N GLU A 102 5.38 -7.78 5.58
CA GLU A 102 5.64 -8.68 6.71
C GLU A 102 5.23 -10.12 6.39
N ASP A 103 4.18 -10.30 5.58
CA ASP A 103 3.67 -11.62 5.22
C ASP A 103 4.39 -12.20 3.99
N TYR A 104 4.84 -11.37 3.05
CA TYR A 104 5.38 -11.77 1.74
C TYR A 104 6.69 -11.07 1.32
N PRO A 105 7.68 -10.84 2.21
CA PRO A 105 8.86 -10.04 1.88
C PRO A 105 9.66 -10.60 0.70
N HIS A 106 9.89 -11.91 0.67
CA HIS A 106 10.69 -12.56 -0.38
C HIS A 106 9.98 -12.57 -1.73
N LYS A 107 8.68 -12.88 -1.74
CA LYS A 107 7.90 -12.88 -2.99
C LYS A 107 7.83 -11.48 -3.58
N ILE A 108 7.56 -10.45 -2.77
CA ILE A 108 7.57 -9.05 -3.21
C ILE A 108 8.93 -8.69 -3.82
N GLY A 109 10.03 -9.07 -3.15
CA GLY A 109 11.38 -8.78 -3.65
C GLY A 109 11.71 -9.47 -4.97
N GLN A 110 11.34 -10.74 -5.13
CA GLN A 110 11.56 -11.50 -6.37
C GLN A 110 10.81 -10.88 -7.55
N GLU A 111 9.50 -10.69 -7.39
CA GLU A 111 8.64 -10.14 -8.44
C GLU A 111 9.04 -8.70 -8.80
N PHE A 112 9.52 -7.91 -7.83
CA PHE A 112 10.05 -6.57 -8.11
C PHE A 112 11.31 -6.61 -8.97
N VAL A 113 12.25 -7.52 -8.69
CA VAL A 113 13.49 -7.65 -9.48
C VAL A 113 13.18 -8.11 -10.90
N GLU A 114 12.33 -9.13 -11.04
CA GLU A 114 11.90 -9.65 -12.34
C GLU A 114 11.22 -8.54 -13.16
N TRP A 115 10.28 -7.82 -12.54
CA TRP A 115 9.59 -6.69 -13.19
C TRP A 115 10.54 -5.56 -13.62
N MET A 116 11.55 -5.24 -12.81
CA MET A 116 12.57 -4.23 -13.15
C MET A 116 13.39 -4.64 -14.38
N GLU A 117 13.84 -5.89 -14.42
CA GLU A 117 14.61 -6.44 -15.54
C GLU A 117 13.79 -6.44 -16.84
N GLU A 118 12.53 -6.86 -16.79
CA GLU A 118 11.62 -6.87 -17.94
C GLU A 118 11.23 -5.47 -18.42
N SER A 119 11.09 -4.52 -17.48
CA SER A 119 10.74 -3.13 -17.79
C SER A 119 11.91 -2.30 -18.34
N SER A 120 13.12 -2.87 -18.44
CA SER A 120 14.35 -2.16 -18.84
C SER A 120 14.64 -0.92 -17.97
N LEU A 121 14.32 -1.00 -16.68
CA LEU A 121 14.58 0.04 -15.68
C LEU A 121 15.85 -0.24 -14.86
#